data_AF-A0A813GKB4-F1
#
_entry.id   AF-A0A813GKB4-F1
#
_cell.length_a   1.000
_cell.length_b   1.000
_cell.length_c   1.000
_cell.angle_alpha   90.00
_cell.angle_beta   90.00
_cell.angle_gamma   90.00
#
_symmetry.space_group_name_H-M   'P 1'
#
loop_
_entity.id
_entity.type
_entity.pdbx_description
1 polymer ?
#
loop_
_entity_poly.entity_id
_entity_poly.type
_entity_poly.pdbx_seq_one_letter_code
_entity_poly.pdbx_strand_id
1 'polypeptide(L)'
;MQSWAIAPSNTGGRPSAQKRPKKDTAGADPLFATLLVHTAKQTLFNAARVREHDAVLQHVIILPGTHPVWASLQQCGKQFATQVKNQPSADIGSPHLHKWAALIATLGSLTLTEPQKVQFTEHAQTMDSPQKLAQSVFVCKLSKAWIKDTFKLTISLATDMEAIAQLVCTVLTANGGTRKFGIPPRSSQERDIAKILVDMGEFSNP
;
A
#
# COMPACT_ATOMS: atom_id res chain seq x y z
N MET A 1 22.06 -52.28 -6.94
CA MET A 1 23.04 -52.17 -8.05
C MET A 1 22.55 -51.04 -8.95
N GLN A 2 23.15 -49.84 -8.87
CA GLN A 2 24.05 -49.23 -9.88
C GLN A 2 23.38 -49.13 -11.28
N SER A 3 23.35 -48.03 -12.03
CA SER A 3 24.08 -46.75 -12.09
C SER A 3 23.18 -45.74 -12.86
N TRP A 4 23.14 -44.41 -12.66
CA TRP A 4 24.18 -43.39 -12.86
C TRP A 4 24.96 -43.55 -14.17
N ALA A 5 24.30 -43.30 -15.30
CA ALA A 5 24.96 -43.02 -16.59
C ALA A 5 24.77 -41.54 -16.95
N ILE A 6 25.86 -40.80 -16.73
CA ILE A 6 26.08 -39.40 -17.07
C ILE A 6 26.11 -39.29 -18.61
N ALA A 7 25.28 -38.41 -19.17
CA ALA A 7 25.34 -38.08 -20.59
C ALA A 7 26.66 -37.35 -20.90
N PRO A 8 27.33 -37.66 -22.03
CA PRO A 8 28.63 -37.09 -22.37
C PRO A 8 28.56 -35.58 -22.59
N SER A 9 29.51 -34.86 -22.00
CA SER A 9 29.73 -33.43 -22.16
C SER A 9 30.09 -33.12 -23.61
N ASN A 10 29.23 -32.40 -24.31
CA ASN A 10 29.49 -31.90 -25.65
C ASN A 10 30.48 -30.71 -25.55
N THR A 11 31.78 -31.00 -25.63
CA THR A 11 32.83 -30.01 -25.87
C THR A 11 32.89 -29.71 -27.36
N GLY A 12 32.12 -28.72 -27.80
CA GLY A 12 32.12 -28.30 -29.20
C GLY A 12 31.56 -26.90 -29.37
N GLY A 13 32.47 -25.93 -29.53
CA GLY A 13 32.23 -24.61 -30.15
C GLY A 13 31.20 -23.70 -29.49
N ARG A 14 31.65 -22.59 -28.88
CA ARG A 14 30.75 -21.44 -28.65
C ARG A 14 30.17 -21.01 -29.99
N PRO A 15 28.84 -21.07 -30.24
CA PRO A 15 28.28 -20.37 -31.37
C PRO A 15 28.57 -18.88 -31.16
N SER A 16 29.22 -18.25 -32.13
CA SER A 16 29.41 -16.80 -32.15
C SER A 16 28.05 -16.16 -31.89
N ALA A 17 27.96 -15.33 -30.85
CA ALA A 17 26.73 -14.62 -30.52
C ALA A 17 26.24 -13.89 -31.78
N GLN A 18 25.19 -14.44 -32.39
CA GLN A 18 24.53 -13.85 -33.54
C GLN A 18 23.93 -12.56 -33.01
N LYS A 19 24.62 -11.42 -33.25
CA LYS A 19 24.10 -10.10 -32.93
C LYS A 19 22.77 -10.00 -33.65
N ARG A 20 21.66 -10.09 -32.90
CA ARG A 20 20.34 -9.74 -33.43
C ARG A 20 20.51 -8.35 -34.07
N PRO A 21 20.12 -8.16 -35.33
CA PRO A 21 20.11 -6.82 -35.90
C PRO A 21 19.28 -5.95 -34.96
N LYS A 22 19.89 -4.85 -34.48
CA LYS A 22 19.12 -3.76 -33.88
C LYS A 22 18.14 -3.36 -34.96
N LYS A 23 16.88 -3.73 -34.78
CA LYS A 23 15.80 -3.16 -35.58
C LYS A 23 15.78 -1.70 -35.16
N ASP A 24 16.40 -0.86 -35.97
CA ASP A 24 16.17 0.58 -35.89
C ASP A 24 14.66 0.75 -36.04
N THR A 25 14.00 1.09 -34.92
CA THR A 25 12.63 1.59 -34.93
C THR A 25 12.66 3.01 -35.48
N ALA A 26 13.12 3.14 -36.73
CA ALA A 26 13.01 4.35 -37.52
C ALA A 26 11.59 4.35 -38.11
N GLY A 27 10.71 5.13 -37.46
CA GLY A 27 9.31 5.29 -37.83
C GLY A 27 8.36 4.57 -36.88
N ALA A 28 8.23 5.06 -35.65
CA ALA A 28 7.00 4.78 -34.91
C ALA A 28 5.84 5.33 -35.74
N ASP A 29 4.83 4.50 -36.00
CA ASP A 29 3.60 4.91 -36.68
C ASP A 29 3.08 6.20 -36.00
N PRO A 30 2.88 7.31 -36.74
CA PRO A 30 2.41 8.57 -36.16
C PRO A 30 1.09 8.38 -35.39
N LEU A 31 0.21 7.49 -35.84
CA LEU A 31 -1.03 7.16 -35.12
C LEU A 31 -0.73 6.48 -33.78
N PHE A 32 0.27 5.60 -33.74
CA PHE A 32 0.71 4.95 -32.51
C PHE A 32 1.34 5.94 -31.54
N ALA A 33 2.16 6.88 -32.04
CA ALA A 33 2.74 7.95 -31.22
C ALA A 33 1.64 8.85 -30.62
N THR A 34 0.65 9.25 -31.42
CA THR A 34 -0.51 10.01 -30.94
C THR A 34 -1.32 9.23 -29.89
N LEU A 35 -1.58 7.94 -30.13
CA LEU A 35 -2.30 7.09 -29.17
C LEU A 35 -1.56 6.98 -27.82
N LEU A 36 -0.23 6.84 -27.84
CA LEU A 36 0.59 6.81 -26.64
C LEU A 36 0.49 8.11 -25.84
N VAL A 37 0.54 9.26 -26.52
CA VAL A 37 0.40 10.57 -25.88
C VAL A 37 -0.98 10.70 -25.21
N HIS A 38 -2.07 10.34 -25.91
CA HIS A 38 -3.42 10.39 -25.31
C HIS A 38 -3.56 9.45 -24.13
N THR A 39 -3.03 8.23 -24.24
CA THR A 39 -3.07 7.24 -23.16
C THR A 39 -2.29 7.74 -21.93
N ALA A 40 -1.12 8.33 -22.15
CA ALA A 40 -0.31 8.93 -21.08
C ALA A 40 -1.04 10.09 -20.39
N LYS A 41 -1.63 11.02 -21.16
CA LYS A 41 -2.45 12.13 -20.65
C LYS A 41 -3.64 11.61 -19.83
N GLN A 42 -4.38 10.64 -20.36
CA GLN A 42 -5.52 10.03 -19.66
C GLN A 42 -5.09 9.33 -18.38
N THR A 43 -3.94 8.67 -18.39
CA THR A 43 -3.38 7.99 -17.20
C THR A 43 -3.07 8.99 -16.09
N LEU A 44 -2.42 10.11 -16.42
CA LEU A 44 -2.14 11.17 -15.45
C LEU A 44 -3.41 11.80 -14.89
N PHE A 45 -4.41 12.03 -15.74
CA PHE A 45 -5.71 12.55 -15.31
C PHE A 45 -6.44 11.60 -14.35
N ASN A 46 -6.54 10.32 -14.72
CA ASN A 46 -7.15 9.30 -13.87
C ASN A 46 -6.41 9.16 -12.54
N ALA A 47 -5.07 9.18 -12.56
CA ALA A 47 -4.27 9.11 -11.35
C ALA A 47 -4.51 10.32 -10.43
N ALA A 48 -4.64 11.53 -10.98
CA ALA A 48 -4.99 12.71 -10.22
C ALA A 48 -6.36 12.58 -9.53
N ARG A 49 -7.39 12.12 -10.26
CA ARG A 49 -8.74 11.89 -9.69
C ARG A 49 -8.75 10.83 -8.61
N VAL A 50 -8.05 9.72 -8.81
CA VAL A 50 -7.94 8.66 -7.79
C VAL A 50 -7.31 9.22 -6.52
N ARG A 51 -6.27 10.06 -6.63
CA ARG A 51 -5.67 10.70 -5.46
C ARG A 51 -6.63 11.66 -4.75
N GLU A 52 -7.44 12.41 -5.48
CA GLU A 52 -8.49 13.26 -4.89
C GLU A 52 -9.50 12.44 -4.09
N HIS A 53 -9.99 11.33 -4.65
CA HIS A 53 -10.89 10.42 -3.94
C HIS A 53 -10.20 9.79 -2.72
N ASP A 54 -8.97 9.32 -2.86
CA ASP A 54 -8.19 8.75 -1.75
C ASP A 54 -8.00 9.74 -0.61
N ALA A 55 -7.80 11.03 -0.91
CA ALA A 55 -7.63 12.08 0.10
C ALA A 55 -8.88 12.30 0.96
N VAL A 56 -10.06 12.02 0.42
CA VAL A 56 -11.34 12.12 1.15
C VAL A 56 -11.62 10.85 1.94
N LEU A 57 -11.34 9.68 1.35
CA LEU A 57 -11.71 8.39 1.92
C LEU A 57 -10.70 7.82 2.92
N GLN A 58 -9.46 8.32 2.92
CA GLN A 58 -8.38 7.75 3.71
C GLN A 58 -7.85 8.73 4.75
N HIS A 59 -7.59 8.22 5.94
CA HIS A 59 -6.76 8.87 6.94
C HIS A 59 -5.33 8.36 6.85
N VAL A 60 -4.38 9.27 6.73
CA VAL A 60 -2.96 8.95 6.64
C VAL A 60 -2.22 9.56 7.81
N ILE A 61 -1.53 8.73 8.57
CA ILE A 61 -0.72 9.13 9.72
C ILE A 61 0.70 8.63 9.51
N ILE A 62 1.67 9.54 9.63
CA ILE A 62 3.10 9.20 9.66
C ILE A 62 3.53 9.05 11.12
N LEU A 63 4.15 7.93 11.45
CA LEU A 63 4.53 7.58 12.82
C LEU A 63 6.03 7.22 12.88
N PRO A 64 6.73 7.52 13.99
CA PRO A 64 8.12 7.12 14.17
C PRO A 64 8.23 5.60 14.32
N GLY A 65 9.29 4.98 13.80
CA GLY A 65 9.50 3.53 13.86
C GLY A 65 9.60 2.94 15.27
N THR A 66 9.79 3.79 16.29
CA THR A 66 9.76 3.43 17.71
C THR A 66 8.35 3.39 18.30
N HIS A 67 7.32 3.84 17.56
CA HIS A 67 5.95 3.88 18.06
C HIS A 67 5.40 2.47 18.33
N PRO A 68 4.73 2.18 19.47
CA PRO A 68 4.28 0.83 19.84
C PRO A 68 3.42 0.14 18.78
N VAL A 69 2.59 0.91 18.08
CA VAL A 69 1.74 0.43 16.95
C VAL A 69 2.56 -0.23 15.85
N TRP A 70 3.80 0.21 15.60
CA TRP A 70 4.66 -0.39 14.57
C TRP A 70 4.90 -1.87 14.82
N ALA A 71 5.43 -2.19 16.00
CA ALA A 71 5.80 -3.55 16.36
C ALA A 71 4.57 -4.46 16.39
N SER A 72 3.48 -3.97 16.99
CA SER A 72 2.21 -4.70 17.09
C SER A 72 1.64 -5.07 15.73
N LEU A 73 1.52 -4.11 14.80
CA LEU A 73 0.95 -4.37 13.48
C LEU A 73 1.88 -5.20 12.59
N GLN A 74 3.20 -5.07 12.73
CA GLN A 74 4.14 -5.96 12.06
C GLN A 74 4.03 -7.40 12.56
N GLN A 75 3.95 -7.59 13.87
CA GLN A 75 3.78 -8.89 14.49
C GLN A 75 2.47 -9.54 14.07
N CYS A 76 1.37 -8.79 14.10
CA CYS A 76 0.06 -9.23 13.61
C CYS A 76 0.13 -9.68 12.14
N GLY A 77 0.81 -8.93 11.27
CA GLY A 77 1.00 -9.31 9.87
C GLY A 77 1.77 -10.63 9.70
N LYS A 78 2.81 -10.87 10.52
CA LYS A 78 3.57 -12.13 10.54
C LYS A 78 2.74 -13.31 11.06
N GLN A 79 1.97 -13.08 12.13
CA GLN A 79 1.06 -14.08 12.70
C GLN A 79 0.00 -14.50 11.67
N PHE A 80 -0.65 -13.53 11.02
CA PHE A 80 -1.62 -13.81 9.96
C PHE A 80 -1.00 -14.61 8.81
N ALA A 81 0.17 -14.22 8.31
CA ALA A 81 0.86 -14.96 7.25
C ALA A 81 1.20 -16.41 7.65
N THR A 82 1.51 -16.62 8.94
CA THR A 82 1.80 -17.96 9.49
C THR A 82 0.53 -18.79 9.63
N GLN A 83 -0.56 -18.18 10.10
CA GLN A 83 -1.88 -18.81 10.21
C GLN A 83 -2.40 -19.25 8.84
N VAL A 84 -2.36 -18.36 7.83
CA VAL A 84 -2.79 -18.70 6.47
C VAL A 84 -1.95 -19.82 5.86
N LYS A 85 -0.64 -19.87 6.17
CA LYS A 85 0.23 -20.96 5.70
C LYS A 85 -0.11 -22.30 6.35
N ASN A 86 -0.46 -22.30 7.64
CA ASN A 86 -0.75 -23.52 8.40
C ASN A 86 -2.18 -24.01 8.21
N GLN A 87 -3.12 -23.10 7.96
CA GLN A 87 -4.54 -23.39 7.83
C GLN A 87 -5.15 -22.44 6.79
N PRO A 88 -5.14 -22.80 5.49
CA PRO A 88 -5.79 -22.02 4.46
C PRO A 88 -7.31 -22.23 4.52
N SER A 89 -7.98 -21.63 5.50
CA SER A 89 -9.44 -21.59 5.57
C SER A 89 -9.97 -20.20 5.19
N ALA A 90 -11.16 -20.16 4.58
CA ALA A 90 -11.82 -18.90 4.20
C ALA A 90 -12.23 -18.06 5.42
N ASP A 91 -12.32 -18.67 6.61
CA ASP A 91 -12.88 -18.04 7.81
C ASP A 91 -11.92 -17.09 8.54
N ILE A 92 -10.63 -17.10 8.20
CA ILE A 92 -9.62 -16.24 8.85
C ILE A 92 -9.84 -14.76 8.47
N GLY A 93 -10.50 -14.49 7.34
CA GLY A 93 -10.74 -13.14 6.87
C GLY A 93 -9.50 -12.46 6.30
N SER A 94 -9.61 -11.16 6.03
CA SER A 94 -8.55 -10.38 5.37
C SER A 94 -7.53 -9.80 6.36
N PRO A 95 -6.25 -9.65 5.96
CA PRO A 95 -5.16 -9.22 6.85
C PRO A 95 -5.36 -7.81 7.44
N HIS A 96 -6.07 -6.91 6.74
CA HIS A 96 -6.31 -5.56 7.24
C HIS A 96 -7.26 -5.54 8.46
N LEU A 97 -8.15 -6.53 8.59
CA LEU A 97 -9.08 -6.65 9.71
C LEU A 97 -8.32 -6.98 11.01
N HIS A 98 -7.40 -7.93 10.92
CA HIS A 98 -6.50 -8.30 12.03
C HIS A 98 -5.61 -7.13 12.43
N LYS A 99 -5.06 -6.39 11.45
CA LYS A 99 -4.29 -5.18 11.71
C LYS A 99 -5.14 -4.11 12.39
N TRP A 100 -6.41 -3.94 12.00
CA TRP A 100 -7.30 -3.01 12.68
C TRP A 100 -7.54 -3.40 14.14
N ALA A 101 -7.87 -4.67 14.40
CA ALA A 101 -8.04 -5.16 15.77
C ALA A 101 -6.77 -4.96 16.62
N ALA A 102 -5.60 -5.29 16.07
CA ALA A 102 -4.32 -5.07 16.75
C ALA A 102 -4.03 -3.58 16.98
N LEU A 103 -4.40 -2.70 16.04
CA LEU A 103 -4.30 -1.25 16.22
C LEU A 103 -5.13 -0.79 17.42
N ILE A 104 -6.41 -1.15 17.47
CA ILE A 104 -7.32 -0.78 18.55
C ILE A 104 -6.80 -1.29 19.90
N ALA A 105 -6.41 -2.56 19.99
CA ALA A 105 -5.85 -3.13 21.21
C ALA A 105 -4.58 -2.39 21.68
N THR A 106 -3.70 -2.04 20.73
CA THR A 106 -2.46 -1.30 21.06
C THR A 106 -2.77 0.11 21.53
N LEU A 107 -3.71 0.81 20.88
CA LEU A 107 -4.11 2.15 21.30
C LEU A 107 -4.77 2.14 22.68
N GLY A 108 -5.55 1.11 23.01
CA GLY A 108 -6.12 0.90 24.33
C GLY A 108 -5.10 0.79 25.46
N SER A 109 -3.84 0.46 25.14
CA SER A 109 -2.72 0.38 26.10
C SER A 109 -1.90 1.67 26.23
N LEU A 110 -2.19 2.70 25.41
CA LEU A 110 -1.53 4.00 25.50
C LEU A 110 -2.15 4.86 26.60
N THR A 111 -1.52 6.01 26.86
CA THR A 111 -2.09 7.03 27.75
C THR A 111 -3.33 7.63 27.10
N LEU A 112 -4.50 7.23 27.61
CA LEU A 112 -5.81 7.66 27.14
C LEU A 112 -6.56 8.40 28.26
N THR A 113 -7.40 9.35 27.88
CA THR A 113 -8.40 9.92 28.80
C THR A 113 -9.55 8.92 29.01
N GLU A 114 -10.29 9.06 30.11
CA GLU A 114 -11.35 8.11 30.44
C GLU A 114 -12.46 8.01 29.38
N PRO A 115 -12.93 9.13 28.78
CA PRO A 115 -13.86 9.05 27.65
C PRO A 115 -13.32 8.26 26.45
N GLN A 116 -12.02 8.38 26.16
CA GLN A 116 -11.40 7.67 25.04
C GLN A 116 -11.32 6.17 25.32
N LYS A 117 -10.99 5.78 26.56
CA LYS A 117 -10.97 4.35 26.95
C LYS A 117 -12.34 3.70 26.80
N VAL A 118 -13.41 4.39 27.21
CA VAL A 118 -14.78 3.88 27.06
C VAL A 118 -15.10 3.62 25.59
N GLN A 119 -14.82 4.58 24.70
CA GLN A 119 -15.08 4.44 23.27
C GLN A 119 -14.29 3.29 22.61
N PHE A 120 -13.01 3.12 22.96
CA PHE A 120 -12.24 1.97 22.45
C PHE A 120 -12.75 0.64 22.98
N THR A 121 -13.17 0.59 24.24
CA THR A 121 -13.71 -0.62 24.87
C THR A 121 -15.02 -1.03 24.21
N GLU A 122 -15.94 -0.08 24.02
CA GLU A 122 -17.22 -0.29 23.34
C GLU A 122 -17.01 -0.76 21.90
N HIS A 123 -16.09 -0.13 21.18
CA HIS A 123 -15.72 -0.53 19.82
C HIS A 123 -15.18 -1.96 19.78
N ALA A 124 -14.27 -2.31 20.70
CA ALA A 124 -13.68 -3.65 20.78
C ALA A 124 -14.71 -4.74 21.14
N GLN A 125 -15.72 -4.43 21.95
CA GLN A 125 -16.81 -5.35 22.29
C GLN A 125 -17.79 -5.55 21.13
N THR A 126 -18.10 -4.48 20.41
CA THR A 126 -19.05 -4.53 19.29
C THR A 126 -18.46 -5.29 18.10
N MET A 127 -17.16 -5.11 17.86
CA MET A 127 -16.42 -5.67 16.73
C MET A 127 -15.55 -6.86 17.13
N ASP A 128 -16.19 -7.86 17.72
CA ASP A 128 -15.59 -9.08 18.27
C ASP A 128 -15.05 -10.08 17.22
N SER A 129 -15.38 -9.90 15.94
CA SER A 129 -15.09 -10.87 14.88
C SER A 129 -14.66 -10.18 13.59
N PRO A 130 -13.73 -10.79 12.83
CA PRO A 130 -13.31 -10.27 11.53
C PRO A 130 -14.49 -10.05 10.57
N GLN A 131 -15.50 -10.90 10.61
CA GLN A 131 -16.67 -10.84 9.73
C GLN A 131 -17.48 -9.55 9.95
N LYS A 132 -17.68 -9.13 11.20
CA LYS A 132 -18.34 -7.86 11.52
C LYS A 132 -17.50 -6.67 11.04
N LEU A 133 -16.18 -6.73 11.23
CA LEU A 133 -15.26 -5.68 10.76
C LEU A 133 -15.19 -5.57 9.23
N ALA A 134 -15.45 -6.65 8.49
CA ALA A 134 -15.27 -6.69 7.04
C ALA A 134 -16.17 -5.70 6.28
N GLN A 135 -17.32 -5.33 6.84
CA GLN A 135 -18.23 -4.36 6.23
C GLN A 135 -17.83 -2.91 6.50
N SER A 136 -17.00 -2.68 7.52
CA SER A 136 -16.75 -1.35 8.05
C SER A 136 -15.27 -0.93 8.01
N VAL A 137 -14.34 -1.86 7.84
CA VAL A 137 -12.90 -1.58 7.70
C VAL A 137 -12.45 -1.91 6.28
N PHE A 138 -12.27 -0.89 5.44
CA PHE A 138 -11.84 -1.08 4.05
C PHE A 138 -10.31 -1.13 3.92
N VAL A 139 -9.60 -0.31 4.70
CA VAL A 139 -8.14 -0.23 4.69
C VAL A 139 -7.61 -0.07 6.11
N CYS A 140 -6.65 -0.91 6.47
CA CYS A 140 -5.73 -0.71 7.59
C CYS A 140 -4.38 -1.29 7.18
N LYS A 141 -3.47 -0.42 6.71
CA LYS A 141 -2.19 -0.86 6.17
C LYS A 141 -1.02 -0.02 6.69
N LEU A 142 0.09 -0.71 6.89
CA LEU A 142 1.39 -0.12 7.15
C LEU A 142 2.26 -0.21 5.91
N SER A 143 2.95 0.88 5.60
CA SER A 143 3.99 0.93 4.57
C SER A 143 5.15 1.81 5.02
N LYS A 144 6.33 1.60 4.45
CA LYS A 144 7.47 2.51 4.67
C LYS A 144 7.11 3.92 4.21
N ALA A 145 7.42 4.92 5.03
CA ALA A 145 7.29 6.32 4.63
C ALA A 145 8.57 6.79 3.92
N TRP A 146 8.49 7.91 3.22
CA TRP A 146 9.67 8.52 2.57
C TRP A 146 10.70 8.99 3.59
N ILE A 147 10.23 9.50 4.74
CA ILE A 147 11.07 9.96 5.84
C ILE A 147 11.71 8.72 6.49
N LYS A 148 13.04 8.75 6.65
CA LYS A 148 13.80 7.66 7.27
C LYS A 148 13.26 7.37 8.68
N ASP A 149 13.27 6.09 9.06
CA ASP A 149 12.86 5.62 10.39
C ASP A 149 11.41 6.00 10.77
N THR A 150 10.56 6.24 9.77
CA THR A 150 9.13 6.44 9.96
C THR A 150 8.34 5.50 9.07
N PHE A 151 7.07 5.30 9.43
CA PHE A 151 6.13 4.50 8.66
C PHE A 151 4.83 5.27 8.43
N LYS A 152 4.13 4.88 7.39
CA LYS A 152 2.82 5.40 7.02
C LYS A 152 1.76 4.37 7.40
N LEU A 153 0.85 4.77 8.29
CA LEU A 153 -0.40 4.09 8.56
C LEU A 153 -1.49 4.73 7.70
N THR A 154 -2.20 3.91 6.93
CA THR A 154 -3.36 4.31 6.15
C THR A 154 -4.58 3.56 6.65
N ILE A 155 -5.62 4.32 6.98
CA ILE A 155 -6.90 3.83 7.51
C ILE A 155 -8.01 4.33 6.58
N SER A 156 -8.98 3.48 6.26
CA SER A 156 -10.22 3.86 5.59
C SER A 156 -11.33 2.98 6.13
N LEU A 157 -12.38 3.61 6.64
CA LEU A 157 -13.50 2.96 7.32
C LEU A 157 -14.83 3.40 6.68
N ALA A 158 -15.89 2.68 6.99
CA ALA A 158 -17.25 3.09 6.68
C ALA A 158 -17.66 4.34 7.45
N THR A 159 -18.65 5.08 6.93
CA THR A 159 -19.08 6.38 7.45
C THR A 159 -19.63 6.30 8.88
N ASP A 160 -20.26 5.18 9.23
CA ASP A 160 -20.73 4.91 10.60
C ASP A 160 -19.60 4.75 11.62
N MET A 161 -18.38 4.45 11.15
CA MET A 161 -17.16 4.37 11.96
C MET A 161 -16.35 5.66 11.99
N GLU A 162 -16.85 6.77 11.45
CA GLU A 162 -16.08 8.03 11.39
C GLU A 162 -15.66 8.53 12.77
N ALA A 163 -16.53 8.37 13.79
CA ALA A 163 -16.22 8.78 15.16
C ALA A 163 -14.99 8.05 15.73
N ILE A 164 -14.92 6.72 15.56
CA ILE A 164 -13.77 5.94 16.02
C ILE A 164 -12.53 6.21 15.15
N ALA A 165 -12.70 6.49 13.85
CA ALA A 165 -11.61 6.88 12.95
C ALA A 165 -10.93 8.18 13.42
N GLN A 166 -11.74 9.19 13.78
CA GLN A 166 -11.25 10.48 14.29
C GLN A 166 -10.61 10.33 15.67
N LEU A 167 -11.16 9.48 16.54
CA LEU A 167 -10.55 9.16 17.83
C LEU A 167 -9.16 8.53 17.64
N VAL A 168 -9.06 7.51 16.77
CA VAL A 168 -7.78 6.86 16.44
C VAL A 168 -6.76 7.88 15.93
N CYS A 169 -7.17 8.76 15.01
CA CYS A 169 -6.29 9.82 14.50
C CYS A 169 -5.81 10.77 15.60
N THR A 170 -6.70 11.15 16.51
CA THR A 170 -6.41 12.05 17.62
C THR A 170 -5.40 11.44 18.58
N VAL A 171 -5.63 10.20 19.00
CA VAL A 171 -4.73 9.48 19.92
C VAL A 171 -3.37 9.25 19.28
N LEU A 172 -3.33 8.81 18.02
CA LEU A 172 -2.06 8.64 17.31
C LEU A 172 -1.27 9.94 17.20
N THR A 173 -1.96 11.06 16.92
CA THR A 173 -1.31 12.37 16.82
C THR A 173 -0.80 12.84 18.19
N ALA A 174 -1.59 12.64 19.25
CA ALA A 174 -1.17 12.94 20.63
C ALA A 174 0.04 12.12 21.08
N ASN A 175 0.27 10.94 20.48
CA ASN A 175 1.39 10.05 20.78
C ASN A 175 2.53 10.14 19.74
N GLY A 176 2.70 11.29 19.09
CA GLY A 176 3.84 11.56 18.21
C GLY A 176 3.62 11.24 16.73
N GLY A 177 2.40 10.89 16.33
CA GLY A 177 2.00 10.78 14.95
C GLY A 177 1.80 12.14 14.28
N THR A 178 1.98 12.19 12.97
CA THR A 178 1.66 13.36 12.13
C THR A 178 0.60 12.99 11.11
N ARG A 179 -0.61 13.51 11.28
CA ARG A 179 -1.68 13.37 10.29
C ARG A 179 -1.34 14.16 9.02
N LYS A 180 -1.53 13.53 7.86
CA LYS A 180 -1.37 14.15 6.56
C LYS A 180 -2.75 14.39 5.94
N PHE A 181 -2.89 15.54 5.30
CA PHE A 181 -4.13 16.00 4.69
C PHE A 181 -3.89 16.37 3.24
N GLY A 182 -4.97 16.41 2.47
CA GLY A 182 -4.95 16.82 1.07
C GLY A 182 -4.55 15.71 0.12
N ILE A 183 -4.52 16.08 -1.16
CA ILE A 183 -4.26 15.17 -2.27
C ILE A 183 -2.82 14.64 -2.15
N PRO A 184 -2.61 13.32 -2.16
CA PRO A 184 -1.26 12.77 -2.14
C PRO A 184 -0.41 13.30 -3.32
N PRO A 185 0.91 13.37 -3.17
CA PRO A 185 1.77 13.78 -4.27
C PRO A 185 1.78 12.75 -5.40
N ARG A 186 2.19 13.18 -6.59
CA ARG A 186 2.41 12.29 -7.75
C ARG A 186 3.40 11.18 -7.41
N SER A 187 3.11 9.96 -7.87
CA SER A 187 4.07 8.85 -7.79
C SER A 187 5.28 9.11 -8.69
N SER A 188 6.35 8.31 -8.53
CA SER A 188 7.54 8.43 -9.40
C SER A 188 7.18 8.22 -10.86
N GLN A 189 6.39 7.18 -11.15
CA GLN A 189 5.96 6.84 -12.51
C GLN A 189 5.18 7.99 -13.15
N GLU A 190 4.31 8.66 -12.40
CA GLU A 190 3.58 9.81 -12.91
C GLU A 190 4.47 11.01 -13.17
N ARG A 191 5.48 11.24 -12.34
CA ARG A 191 6.48 12.28 -12.60
C ARG A 191 7.30 11.96 -13.85
N ASP A 192 7.65 10.70 -14.05
CA ASP A 192 8.40 10.24 -15.23
C ASP A 192 7.56 10.41 -16.51
N ILE A 193 6.29 9.99 -16.49
CA ILE A 193 5.35 10.18 -17.60
C ILE A 193 5.15 11.68 -17.90
N ALA A 194 4.91 12.49 -16.87
CA ALA A 194 4.74 13.93 -17.04
C ALA A 194 6.00 14.57 -17.64
N LYS A 195 7.19 14.18 -17.18
CA LYS A 195 8.46 14.65 -17.74
C LYS A 195 8.58 14.32 -19.23
N ILE A 196 8.30 13.06 -19.61
CA ILE A 196 8.35 12.63 -21.02
C ILE A 196 7.41 13.48 -21.88
N LEU A 197 6.19 13.74 -21.40
CA LEU A 197 5.22 14.56 -22.15
C LEU A 197 5.64 16.04 -22.25
N VAL A 198 6.27 16.60 -21.21
CA VAL A 198 6.85 17.96 -21.24
C VAL A 198 7.98 18.03 -22.25
N ASP A 199 8.90 17.06 -22.24
CA ASP A 199 10.03 17.00 -23.17
C ASP A 199 9.56 16.86 -24.64
N MET A 200 8.37 16.28 -24.86
CA MET A 200 7.71 16.19 -26.16
C MET A 200 6.92 17.45 -26.58
N GLY A 201 6.80 18.46 -25.71
CA GLY A 201 5.96 19.65 -25.97
C GLY A 201 4.45 19.39 -25.89
N GLU A 202 4.05 18.23 -25.37
CA GLU A 202 2.66 17.77 -25.34
C GLU A 202 1.94 18.13 -24.04
N PHE A 203 2.67 18.65 -23.05
CA PHE A 203 2.14 18.95 -21.72
C PHE A 203 2.78 20.21 -21.17
N SER A 204 1.96 21.19 -20.82
CA SER A 204 2.39 22.37 -20.09
C SER A 204 2.51 22.01 -18.62
N ASN A 205 3.64 22.35 -17.97
CA ASN A 205 3.71 22.24 -16.51
C ASN A 205 2.64 23.17 -15.90
N PRO A 206 1.70 22.67 -15.08
CA PRO A 206 0.98 23.52 -14.15
C PRO A 206 1.91 24.01 -13.03
#